data_AF-A0AA92TFF6-F1
#
_entry.id   AF-A0AA92TFF6-F1
#
_cell.length_a   1.000
_cell.length_b   1.000
_cell.length_c   1.000
_cell.angle_alpha   90.00
_cell.angle_beta   90.00
_cell.angle_gamma   90.00
#
_symmetry.space_group_name_H-M   'P 1'
#
loop_
_entity.id
_entity.type
_entity.pdbx_description
1 polymer ?
#
loop_
_entity_poly.entity_id
_entity_poly.type
_entity_poly.pdbx_seq_one_letter_code
_entity_poly.pdbx_strand_id
1 'polypeptide(L)'
;MEKSYLPYKSELTSRIALYPICKKPFEKGFKLLDEGKIKEGLEEIHYASELLLKIVLNNNKSLEQQTDKDIEKILEHNGWGTTVKTLFPMLKDILLKTFEDEGEKNFKINLFKVEINNFIDSLLSKKQIMVIQ
;
A
#
# COMPACT_ATOMS: atom_id res chain seq x y z
N MET A 1 -2.66 31.88 0.78
CA MET A 1 -1.44 31.08 0.54
C MET A 1 -1.91 29.70 0.12
N GLU A 2 -2.01 29.48 -1.19
CA GLU A 2 -2.24 28.16 -1.75
C GLU A 2 -1.05 27.28 -1.37
N LYS A 3 -1.30 26.21 -0.61
CA LYS A 3 -0.29 25.18 -0.39
C LYS A 3 0.03 24.63 -1.78
N SER A 4 1.22 24.96 -2.29
CA SER A 4 1.77 24.35 -3.48
C SER A 4 1.69 22.84 -3.31
N TYR A 5 0.77 22.21 -4.03
CA TYR A 5 0.77 20.77 -4.20
C TYR A 5 2.10 20.46 -4.86
N LEU A 6 3.07 20.00 -4.06
CA LEU A 6 4.25 19.30 -4.57
C LEU A 6 3.78 18.36 -5.67
N PRO A 7 4.46 18.27 -6.83
CA PRO A 7 4.07 17.37 -7.89
C PRO A 7 4.10 15.97 -7.29
N TYR A 8 2.93 15.48 -6.90
CA TYR A 8 2.83 14.31 -6.03
C TYR A 8 3.35 13.13 -6.84
N LYS A 9 4.37 12.46 -6.30
CA LYS A 9 4.98 11.25 -6.86
C LYS A 9 3.90 10.24 -7.21
N SER A 10 3.45 10.26 -8.47
CA SER A 10 2.67 9.18 -9.08
C SER A 10 3.55 7.98 -9.38
N GLU A 11 4.87 8.17 -9.39
CA GLU A 11 5.85 7.10 -9.53
C GLU A 11 5.97 6.29 -8.24
N LEU A 12 6.04 4.98 -8.42
CA LEU A 12 6.23 4.02 -7.35
C LEU A 12 7.51 4.33 -6.56
N THR A 13 7.43 4.32 -5.23
CA THR A 13 8.61 4.62 -4.39
C THR A 13 9.80 3.70 -4.70
N SER A 14 11.01 4.25 -4.77
CA SER A 14 12.24 3.49 -5.04
C SER A 14 12.54 2.44 -3.97
N ARG A 15 11.96 2.54 -2.76
CA ARG A 15 12.13 1.54 -1.69
C ARG A 15 11.60 0.17 -2.08
N ILE A 16 10.58 0.09 -2.94
CA ILE A 16 10.05 -1.20 -3.41
C ILE A 16 11.05 -1.97 -4.28
N ALA A 17 12.12 -1.31 -4.78
CA ALA A 17 13.15 -1.97 -5.58
C ALA A 17 13.84 -3.12 -4.82
N LEU A 18 13.83 -3.08 -3.48
CA LEU A 18 14.33 -4.16 -2.62
C LEU A 18 13.39 -5.38 -2.57
N TYR A 19 12.19 -5.28 -3.13
CA TYR A 19 11.16 -6.32 -3.13
C TYR A 19 10.64 -6.55 -4.55
N PRO A 20 11.46 -7.15 -5.46
CA PRO A 20 11.11 -7.28 -6.87
C PRO A 20 9.80 -8.02 -7.14
N ILE A 21 9.45 -8.97 -6.28
CA ILE A 21 8.21 -9.74 -6.36
C ILE A 21 6.95 -8.89 -6.11
N CYS A 22 7.07 -7.84 -5.28
CA CYS A 22 6.00 -6.86 -5.04
C CYS A 22 6.05 -5.73 -6.08
N LYS A 23 7.25 -5.32 -6.50
CA LYS A 23 7.46 -4.22 -7.43
C LYS A 23 6.72 -4.43 -8.75
N LYS A 24 6.88 -5.60 -9.37
CA LYS A 24 6.27 -5.91 -10.67
C LYS A 24 4.75 -5.72 -10.69
N PRO A 25 3.96 -6.30 -9.76
CA PRO A 25 2.52 -6.09 -9.74
C PRO A 25 2.14 -4.65 -9.38
N PHE A 26 2.88 -3.94 -8.51
CA PHE A 26 2.64 -2.51 -8.29
C PHE A 26 2.83 -1.67 -9.57
N GLU A 27 3.92 -1.87 -10.31
CA GLU A 27 4.17 -1.16 -11.58
C GLU A 27 3.09 -1.47 -12.63
N LYS A 28 2.71 -2.75 -12.74
CA LYS A 28 1.63 -3.18 -13.63
C LYS A 28 0.32 -2.50 -13.26
N GLY A 29 -0.05 -2.51 -11.99
CA GLY A 29 -1.27 -1.89 -11.51
C GLY A 29 -1.30 -0.38 -11.73
N PHE A 30 -0.20 0.34 -11.43
CA PHE A 30 -0.11 1.78 -11.67
C PHE A 30 -0.27 2.12 -13.15
N LYS A 31 0.33 1.32 -14.04
CA LYS A 31 0.18 1.47 -15.50
C LYS A 31 -1.26 1.24 -15.94
N LEU A 32 -1.91 0.19 -15.44
CA LEU A 32 -3.32 -0.10 -15.76
C LEU A 32 -4.25 1.04 -15.31
N LEU A 33 -3.99 1.62 -14.14
CA LEU A 33 -4.71 2.81 -13.69
C LEU A 33 -4.52 4.01 -14.63
N ASP A 34 -3.31 4.24 -15.16
CA ASP A 34 -3.07 5.31 -16.14
C ASP A 34 -3.75 5.04 -17.50
N GLU A 35 -3.92 3.77 -17.86
CA GLU A 35 -4.67 3.35 -19.04
C GLU A 35 -6.20 3.41 -18.85
N GLY A 36 -6.68 3.78 -17.66
CA GLY A 36 -8.10 3.80 -17.32
C GLY A 36 -8.70 2.42 -17.02
N LYS A 37 -7.88 1.36 -16.94
CA LYS A 37 -8.29 0.01 -16.53
C LYS A 37 -8.30 -0.07 -15.02
N ILE A 38 -9.29 0.60 -14.42
CA ILE A 38 -9.32 0.84 -12.97
C ILE A 38 -9.38 -0.47 -12.20
N LYS A 39 -10.30 -1.37 -12.57
CA LYS A 39 -10.50 -2.64 -11.87
C LYS A 39 -9.24 -3.51 -11.90
N GLU A 40 -8.68 -3.76 -13.08
CA GLU A 40 -7.48 -4.58 -13.24
C GLU A 40 -6.26 -3.93 -12.57
N GLY A 41 -6.18 -2.59 -12.60
CA GLY A 41 -5.13 -1.86 -11.89
C GLY A 41 -5.21 -2.05 -10.38
N LEU A 42 -6.42 -2.03 -9.81
CA LEU A 42 -6.66 -2.28 -8.40
C LEU A 42 -6.37 -3.73 -8.01
N GLU A 43 -6.78 -4.71 -8.82
CA GLU A 43 -6.48 -6.14 -8.61
C GLU A 43 -4.97 -6.39 -8.45
N GLU A 44 -4.16 -5.82 -9.34
CA GLU A 44 -2.71 -5.92 -9.27
C GLU A 44 -2.12 -5.23 -8.03
N ILE A 45 -2.64 -4.06 -7.65
CA ILE A 45 -2.19 -3.31 -6.47
C ILE A 45 -2.58 -4.00 -5.18
N HIS A 46 -3.75 -4.64 -5.14
CA HIS A 46 -4.19 -5.46 -4.03
C HIS A 46 -3.26 -6.65 -3.83
N TYR A 47 -3.03 -7.42 -4.90
CA TYR A 47 -2.12 -8.55 -4.89
C TYR A 47 -0.70 -8.14 -4.45
N ALA A 48 -0.19 -7.02 -4.97
CA ALA A 48 1.12 -6.49 -4.59
C ALA A 48 1.18 -6.11 -3.10
N SER A 49 0.11 -5.51 -2.57
CA SER A 49 -0.01 -5.13 -1.16
C SER A 49 -0.06 -6.34 -0.25
N GLU A 50 -0.77 -7.41 -0.62
CA GLU A 50 -0.77 -8.67 0.11
C GLU A 50 0.61 -9.31 0.16
N LEU A 51 1.31 -9.37 -0.97
CA LEU A 51 2.69 -9.89 -1.02
C LEU A 51 3.61 -9.08 -0.11
N LEU A 52 3.50 -7.76 -0.15
CA LEU A 52 4.32 -6.87 0.65
C LEU A 52 4.06 -7.10 2.15
N LEU A 53 2.79 -7.19 2.56
CA LEU A 53 2.42 -7.49 3.94
C LEU A 53 2.95 -8.86 4.37
N LYS A 54 2.80 -9.90 3.54
CA LYS A 54 3.35 -11.24 3.81
C LYS A 54 4.85 -11.21 4.06
N ILE A 55 5.60 -10.49 3.22
CA ILE A 55 7.05 -10.40 3.35
C ILE A 55 7.48 -9.53 4.52
N VAL A 56 6.80 -8.40 4.73
CA VAL A 56 7.24 -7.39 5.69
C VAL A 56 6.80 -7.76 7.10
N LEU A 57 5.58 -8.27 7.26
CA LEU A 57 5.00 -8.64 8.56
C LEU A 57 5.14 -10.13 8.90
N ASN A 58 5.65 -10.95 7.97
CA ASN A 58 5.68 -12.40 8.09
C ASN A 58 4.30 -12.99 8.43
N ASN A 59 3.24 -12.41 7.84
CA ASN A 59 1.85 -12.78 8.08
C ASN A 59 1.22 -13.35 6.81
N ASN A 60 0.74 -14.59 6.86
CA ASN A 60 0.15 -15.28 5.71
C ASN A 60 -1.35 -15.06 5.52
N LYS A 61 -2.01 -14.28 6.41
CA LYS A 61 -3.42 -13.91 6.24
C LYS A 61 -3.62 -13.05 4.99
N SER A 62 -4.77 -13.21 4.32
CA SER A 62 -5.18 -12.29 3.25
C SER A 62 -5.55 -10.91 3.83
N LEU A 63 -5.65 -9.89 2.97
CA LEU A 63 -6.02 -8.54 3.40
C LEU A 63 -7.41 -8.53 4.10
N GLU A 64 -8.35 -9.31 3.58
CA GLU A 64 -9.72 -9.46 4.08
C GLU A 64 -9.73 -10.15 5.46
N GLN A 65 -8.93 -11.21 5.61
CA GLN A 65 -8.85 -12.00 6.84
C GLN A 65 -8.09 -11.29 7.97
N GLN A 66 -7.27 -10.31 7.64
CA GLN A 66 -6.39 -9.63 8.58
C GLN A 66 -7.15 -8.53 9.32
N THR A 67 -7.36 -8.69 10.63
CA THR A 67 -8.00 -7.64 11.44
C THR A 67 -7.01 -6.53 11.81
N ASP A 68 -7.52 -5.33 12.12
CA ASP A 68 -6.68 -4.23 12.60
C ASP A 68 -5.92 -4.65 13.87
N LYS A 69 -6.56 -5.43 14.74
CA LYS A 69 -5.96 -5.99 15.96
C LYS A 69 -4.83 -6.99 15.67
N ASP A 70 -4.94 -7.78 14.60
CA ASP A 70 -3.83 -8.67 14.18
C ASP A 70 -2.60 -7.84 13.79
N ILE A 71 -2.83 -6.75 13.04
CA ILE A 71 -1.76 -5.85 12.62
C ILE A 71 -1.14 -5.11 13.79
N GLU A 72 -1.96 -4.56 14.69
CA GLU A 72 -1.46 -3.87 15.88
C GLU A 72 -0.50 -4.74 16.70
N LYS A 73 -0.86 -6.01 16.91
CA LYS A 73 0.00 -6.97 17.62
C LYS A 73 1.32 -7.22 16.89
N ILE A 74 1.28 -7.39 15.57
CA ILE A 74 2.50 -7.61 14.78
C ILE A 74 3.39 -6.36 14.81
N LEU A 75 2.80 -5.17 14.69
CA LEU A 75 3.52 -3.91 14.73
C LEU A 75 4.14 -3.67 16.10
N GLU A 76 3.42 -3.96 17.19
CA GLU A 76 3.95 -3.89 18.56
C GLU A 76 5.10 -4.86 18.78
N HIS A 77 4.94 -6.11 18.35
CA HIS A 77 5.99 -7.12 18.46
C HIS A 77 7.27 -6.72 17.74
N ASN A 78 7.15 -6.03 16.60
CA ASN A 78 8.28 -5.54 15.82
C ASN A 78 8.79 -4.15 16.26
N GLY A 79 8.19 -3.53 17.28
CA GLY A 79 8.54 -2.17 17.73
C GLY A 79 8.19 -1.07 16.73
N TRP A 80 7.25 -1.32 15.81
CA TRP A 80 6.84 -0.37 14.78
C TRP A 80 5.82 0.61 15.34
N GLY A 81 6.18 1.90 15.30
CA GLY A 81 5.40 2.99 15.88
C GLY A 81 4.03 3.23 15.24
N THR A 82 3.30 4.20 15.81
CA THR A 82 1.88 4.51 15.55
C THR A 82 1.53 4.80 14.08
N THR A 83 2.46 5.28 13.26
CA THR A 83 2.19 5.66 11.86
C THR A 83 1.65 4.51 11.01
N VAL A 84 2.22 3.31 11.11
CA VAL A 84 1.75 2.15 10.31
C VAL A 84 0.39 1.67 10.82
N LYS A 85 0.15 1.77 12.15
CA LYS A 85 -1.16 1.48 12.76
C LYS A 85 -2.25 2.41 12.24
N THR A 86 -1.93 3.68 11.96
CA THR A 86 -2.88 4.64 11.40
C THR A 86 -3.13 4.43 9.91
N LEU A 87 -2.06 4.16 9.14
CA LEU A 87 -2.16 4.04 7.68
C LEU A 87 -2.77 2.72 7.21
N PHE A 88 -2.58 1.63 7.96
CA PHE A 88 -3.05 0.31 7.55
C PHE A 88 -4.59 0.21 7.44
N PRO A 89 -5.40 0.62 8.44
CA PRO A 89 -6.86 0.57 8.33
C PRO A 89 -7.38 1.43 7.18
N MET A 90 -6.79 2.61 6.97
CA MET A 90 -7.14 3.49 5.84
C MET A 90 -6.85 2.83 4.50
N LEU A 91 -5.67 2.22 4.33
CA LEU A 91 -5.31 1.55 3.10
C LEU A 91 -6.18 0.32 2.84
N LYS A 92 -6.42 -0.48 3.89
CA LYS A 92 -7.27 -1.65 3.82
C LYS A 92 -8.68 -1.26 3.40
N ASP A 93 -9.24 -0.22 4.03
CA ASP A 93 -10.57 0.31 3.71
C ASP A 93 -10.63 0.82 2.27
N ILE A 94 -9.61 1.57 1.81
CA ILE A 94 -9.53 2.05 0.43
C ILE A 94 -9.45 0.88 -0.55
N LEU A 95 -8.57 -0.09 -0.32
CA LEU A 95 -8.42 -1.25 -1.20
C LEU A 95 -9.74 -2.02 -1.26
N LEU A 96 -10.32 -2.41 -0.12
CA LEU A 96 -11.53 -3.23 -0.07
C LEU A 96 -12.77 -2.50 -0.60
N LYS A 97 -13.02 -1.24 -0.21
CA LYS A 97 -14.18 -0.48 -0.71
C LYS A 97 -14.11 -0.23 -2.21
N THR A 98 -12.91 -0.03 -2.76
CA THR A 98 -12.77 0.19 -4.20
C THR A 98 -12.99 -1.10 -5.01
N PHE A 99 -12.92 -2.29 -4.38
CA PHE A 99 -13.38 -3.54 -5.02
C PHE A 99 -14.90 -3.73 -4.95
N GLU A 100 -15.55 -3.21 -3.91
CA GLU A 100 -16.99 -3.37 -3.68
C GLU A 100 -17.84 -2.41 -4.52
N ASP A 101 -17.42 -1.15 -4.63
CA ASP A 101 -18.02 -0.19 -5.55
C ASP A 101 -17.45 -0.45 -6.96
N GLU A 102 -18.30 -0.71 -7.96
CA GLU A 102 -17.95 -0.84 -9.39
C GLU A 102 -17.40 0.49 -9.98
N GLY A 103 -16.37 1.05 -9.34
CA GLY A 103 -16.19 2.47 -9.14
C GLY A 103 -15.28 3.14 -10.15
N GLU A 104 -15.79 3.44 -11.33
CA GLU A 104 -15.09 4.31 -12.28
C GLU A 104 -15.39 5.80 -12.08
N LYS A 105 -16.60 6.18 -11.64
CA LYS A 105 -17.06 7.57 -11.83
C LYS A 105 -16.39 8.62 -10.94
N ASN A 106 -15.81 8.25 -9.80
CA ASN A 106 -15.23 9.20 -8.84
C ASN A 106 -13.87 8.76 -8.27
N PHE A 107 -13.25 7.71 -8.82
CA PHE A 107 -12.00 7.20 -8.30
C PHE A 107 -10.84 8.17 -8.57
N LYS A 108 -10.28 8.77 -7.51
CA LYS A 108 -9.18 9.73 -7.60
C LYS A 108 -7.84 8.99 -7.71
N ILE A 109 -7.54 8.45 -8.89
CA ILE A 109 -6.34 7.64 -9.20
C ILE A 109 -5.06 8.25 -8.61
N ASN A 110 -4.83 9.56 -8.81
CA ASN A 110 -3.62 10.22 -8.33
C ASN A 110 -3.53 10.25 -6.80
N LEU A 111 -4.65 10.49 -6.12
CA LEU A 111 -4.68 10.44 -4.65
C LEU A 111 -4.42 9.03 -4.16
N PHE A 112 -5.02 8.03 -4.80
CA PHE A 112 -4.80 6.63 -4.45
C PHE A 112 -3.33 6.20 -4.61
N LYS A 113 -2.69 6.55 -5.73
CA LYS A 113 -1.26 6.25 -5.96
C LYS A 113 -0.36 6.84 -4.88
N VAL A 114 -0.69 8.06 -4.42
CA VAL A 114 0.02 8.73 -3.33
C VAL A 114 -0.12 7.98 -2.01
N GLU A 115 -1.34 7.61 -1.63
CA GLU A 115 -1.60 6.89 -0.38
C GLU A 115 -0.92 5.51 -0.37
N ILE A 116 -0.94 4.80 -1.49
CA ILE A 116 -0.21 3.53 -1.68
C ILE A 116 1.29 3.74 -1.50
N ASN A 117 1.88 4.76 -2.13
CA ASN A 117 3.29 5.07 -1.98
C ASN A 117 3.68 5.40 -0.53
N ASN A 118 2.88 6.24 0.15
CA ASN A 118 3.10 6.60 1.56
C ASN A 118 3.05 5.37 2.47
N PHE A 119 2.13 4.45 2.19
CA PHE A 119 2.03 3.19 2.92
C PHE A 119 3.28 2.31 2.71
N ILE A 120 3.69 2.10 1.45
CA ILE A 120 4.88 1.30 1.11
C ILE A 120 6.12 1.89 1.81
N ASP A 121 6.31 3.22 1.72
CA ASP A 121 7.45 3.90 2.35
C ASP A 121 7.44 3.78 3.87
N SER A 122 6.28 3.95 4.49
CA SER A 122 6.13 3.82 5.94
C SER A 122 6.43 2.40 6.40
N LEU A 123 5.93 1.39 5.68
CA LEU A 123 6.12 0.00 6.02
C LEU A 123 7.59 -0.43 5.85
N LEU A 124 8.22 -0.05 4.72
CA LEU A 124 9.60 -0.44 4.40
C LEU A 124 10.65 0.34 5.18
N SER A 125 10.40 1.60 5.54
CA SER A 125 11.29 2.37 6.41
C SER A 125 11.43 1.74 7.81
N LYS A 126 10.36 1.14 8.33
CA LYS A 126 10.38 0.46 9.63
C LYS A 126 11.08 -0.89 9.58
N LYS A 127 10.88 -1.68 8.52
CA LYS A 127 11.60 -2.96 8.35
C LYS A 127 13.12 -2.80 8.24
N GLN A 128 13.61 -1.76 7.56
CA GLN A 128 15.06 -1.53 7.42
C GLN A 128 15.76 -1.24 8.76
N ILE A 129 15.08 -0.64 9.73
CA ILE A 129 15.65 -0.35 11.06
C ILE A 129 16.00 -1.64 11.82
N MET A 130 15.28 -2.74 11.57
CA MET A 130 15.48 -4.01 12.28
C MET A 130 16.64 -4.87 11.73
N VAL A 131 17.07 -4.65 10.48
CA VAL A 131 18.17 -5.44 9.87
C VAL A 131 19.55 -4.92 10.31
N ILE A 132 19.60 -3.75 10.95
CA ILE A 132 20.85 -3.07 11.36
C ILE A 132 21.19 -3.31 12.85
N GLN A 133 20.42 -4.13 13.57
CA GLN A 133 20.71 -4.55 14.95
C GLN A 133 21.24 -5.97 15.00
#